data_AF-A0A2S7YZ60-F1
#
_entry.id   AF-A0A2S7YZ60-F1
#
_cell.length_a   1.000
_cell.length_b   1.000
_cell.length_c   1.000
_cell.angle_alpha   90.00
_cell.angle_beta   90.00
_cell.angle_gamma   90.00
#
_symmetry.space_group_name_H-M   'P 1'
#
loop_
_entity.id
_entity.type
_entity.pdbx_description
1 polymer ?
#
loop_
_entity_poly.entity_id
_entity_poly.type
_entity_poly.pdbx_seq_one_letter_code
_entity_poly.pdbx_strand_id
1 'polypeptide(L)'
;MGLTSGRLYERPNNPPPPPIKLSADETLKRLAADERLKYLGKVITAKSPNSTIKQHDDINHPSHYTQGNIEVIDYIEDKKLGYRLGNVVKYVSRAGHKDDAIKDLKKARWYLNREIAKREQYDKDRAITN
;
A
#
# COMPACT_ATOMS: atom_id res chain seq x y z
N MET A 1 -15.93 -34.55 63.56
CA MET A 1 -15.79 -35.48 62.42
C MET A 1 -16.38 -34.79 61.19
N GLY A 2 -15.70 -34.21 60.21
CA GLY A 2 -14.32 -34.24 59.74
C GLY A 2 -14.41 -33.94 58.24
N LEU A 3 -14.56 -32.66 57.85
CA LEU A 3 -14.63 -32.25 56.45
C LEU A 3 -13.22 -32.37 55.84
N THR A 4 -12.97 -33.40 55.05
CA THR A 4 -11.71 -33.54 54.31
C THR A 4 -11.71 -32.55 53.14
N SER A 5 -10.88 -31.52 53.27
CA SER A 5 -10.63 -30.52 52.22
C SER A 5 -10.10 -31.21 50.96
N GLY A 6 -10.92 -31.27 49.91
CA GLY A 6 -10.60 -31.88 48.63
C GLY A 6 -9.60 -31.03 47.86
N ARG A 7 -8.37 -31.53 47.81
CA ARG A 7 -7.21 -31.07 47.03
C ARG A 7 -7.62 -30.55 45.64
N LEU A 8 -7.55 -29.23 45.43
CA LEU A 8 -7.60 -28.62 44.10
C LEU A 8 -6.46 -29.22 43.26
N TYR A 9 -6.79 -29.84 42.14
CA TYR A 9 -5.78 -30.22 41.15
C TYR A 9 -5.22 -28.94 40.52
N GLU A 10 -4.11 -28.44 41.01
CA GLU A 10 -3.33 -27.47 40.26
C GLU A 10 -2.83 -28.17 38.99
N ARG A 11 -3.36 -27.76 37.83
CA ARG A 11 -2.82 -28.17 36.54
C ARG A 11 -1.37 -27.68 36.50
N PRO A 12 -0.36 -28.55 36.31
CA PRO A 12 1.02 -28.11 36.20
C PRO A 12 1.13 -27.11 35.05
N ASN A 13 1.49 -25.86 35.35
CA ASN A 13 1.80 -24.82 34.38
C ASN A 13 3.15 -25.13 33.71
N ASN A 14 3.20 -26.20 32.92
CA ASN A 14 4.31 -26.41 32.00
C ASN A 14 4.09 -25.48 30.80
N PRO A 15 5.02 -24.53 30.54
CA PRO A 15 4.93 -23.70 29.35
C PRO A 15 4.94 -24.60 28.10
N PRO A 16 4.21 -24.23 27.03
CA PRO A 16 4.20 -25.02 25.81
C PRO A 16 5.65 -25.22 25.33
N PRO A 17 5.99 -26.42 24.84
CA PRO A 17 7.34 -26.69 24.35
C PRO A 17 7.73 -25.63 23.32
N PRO A 18 8.97 -25.12 23.35
CA PRO A 18 9.41 -24.11 22.40
C PRO A 18 9.19 -24.63 20.98
N PRO A 19 8.75 -23.76 20.04
CA PRO A 19 8.52 -24.18 18.67
C PRO A 19 9.81 -24.76 18.09
N ILE A 20 9.72 -26.01 17.61
CA ILE A 20 10.84 -26.70 16.97
C ILE A 20 11.26 -25.84 15.78
N LYS A 21 12.48 -25.28 15.84
CA LYS A 21 13.07 -24.53 14.72
C LYS A 21 13.49 -25.53 13.65
N LEU A 22 12.55 -25.88 12.80
CA LEU A 22 12.80 -26.73 11.64
C LEU A 22 13.66 -25.98 10.63
N SER A 23 14.49 -26.73 9.88
CA SER A 23 15.13 -26.21 8.67
C SER A 23 14.06 -25.72 7.69
N ALA A 24 14.42 -24.76 6.84
CA ALA A 24 13.54 -24.27 5.77
C ALA A 24 13.03 -25.43 4.90
N ASP A 25 13.89 -26.42 4.61
CA ASP A 25 13.53 -27.58 3.78
C ASP A 25 12.52 -28.51 4.45
N GLU A 26 12.64 -28.72 5.76
CA GLU A 26 11.69 -29.56 6.50
C GLU A 26 10.34 -28.86 6.68
N THR A 27 10.36 -27.54 6.82
CA THR A 27 9.15 -26.72 6.85
C THR A 27 8.41 -26.80 5.52
N LEU A 28 9.13 -26.71 4.40
CA LEU A 28 8.56 -26.85 3.05
C LEU A 28 7.98 -28.25 2.83
N LYS A 29 8.66 -29.30 3.28
CA LYS A 29 8.15 -30.68 3.20
C LYS A 29 6.84 -30.86 3.99
N ARG A 30 6.73 -30.26 5.19
CA ARG A 30 5.50 -30.32 6.00
C ARG A 30 4.36 -29.52 5.40
N LEU A 31 4.62 -28.31 4.89
CA LEU A 31 3.62 -27.49 4.20
C LEU A 31 3.12 -28.16 2.92
N ALA A 32 4.00 -28.81 2.16
CA ALA A 32 3.62 -29.55 0.96
C ALA A 32 2.84 -30.84 1.26
N ALA A 33 3.08 -31.44 2.43
CA ALA A 33 2.36 -32.62 2.91
C ALA A 33 0.98 -32.28 3.49
N ASP A 34 0.71 -31.02 3.84
CA ASP A 34 -0.55 -30.59 4.41
C ASP A 34 -1.71 -30.76 3.41
N GLU A 35 -2.62 -31.68 3.73
CA GLU A 35 -3.78 -32.00 2.91
C GLU A 35 -4.77 -30.83 2.78
N ARG A 36 -4.77 -29.89 3.74
CA ARG A 36 -5.60 -28.67 3.66
C ARG A 36 -5.11 -27.74 2.55
N LEU A 37 -3.79 -27.64 2.36
CA LEU A 37 -3.19 -26.88 1.26
C LEU A 37 -3.49 -27.54 -0.10
N LYS A 38 -3.45 -28.87 -0.17
CA LYS A 38 -3.87 -29.61 -1.37
C LYS A 38 -5.35 -29.39 -1.70
N TYR A 39 -6.22 -29.40 -0.69
CA TYR A 39 -7.65 -29.15 -0.87
C TYR A 39 -7.92 -27.72 -1.33
N LEU A 40 -7.26 -26.71 -0.75
CA LEU A 40 -7.35 -25.32 -1.19
C LEU A 40 -6.90 -25.15 -2.65
N GLY A 41 -5.78 -25.76 -3.06
CA GLY A 41 -5.33 -25.75 -4.45
C GLY A 41 -6.33 -26.40 -5.41
N LYS A 42 -6.99 -27.48 -4.99
CA LYS A 42 -8.03 -28.17 -5.77
C LYS A 42 -9.31 -27.34 -5.89
N VAL A 43 -9.72 -26.64 -4.83
CA VAL A 43 -10.88 -25.73 -4.83
C VAL A 43 -10.64 -24.51 -5.73
N ILE A 44 -9.42 -23.96 -5.73
CA ILE A 44 -9.03 -22.86 -6.65
C ILE A 44 -9.06 -23.35 -8.10
N THR A 45 -8.53 -24.54 -8.38
CA THR A 45 -8.49 -25.11 -9.75
C THR A 45 -9.88 -25.43 -10.29
N ALA A 46 -10.83 -25.83 -9.43
CA ALA A 46 -12.20 -26.16 -9.83
C ALA A 46 -13.09 -24.93 -10.05
N LYS A 47 -12.71 -23.75 -9.55
CA LYS A 47 -13.49 -22.51 -9.66
C LYS A 47 -12.98 -21.65 -10.80
N SER A 48 -13.36 -22.02 -12.03
CA SER A 48 -13.22 -21.25 -13.27
C SER A 48 -11.76 -20.92 -13.69
N PRO A 49 -11.27 -21.44 -14.83
CA PRO A 49 -9.92 -21.14 -15.33
C PRO A 49 -9.71 -19.69 -15.79
N ASN A 50 -10.66 -18.78 -15.53
CA ASN A 50 -10.65 -17.41 -16.03
C ASN A 50 -10.94 -16.33 -14.96
N SER A 51 -10.74 -16.62 -13.66
CA SER A 51 -10.56 -15.52 -12.71
C SER A 51 -9.13 -15.01 -12.82
N THR A 52 -8.89 -14.16 -13.82
CA THR A 52 -7.70 -13.31 -13.85
C THR A 52 -7.66 -12.60 -12.50
N ILE A 53 -6.74 -13.02 -11.63
CA ILE A 53 -6.37 -12.20 -10.49
C ILE A 53 -5.85 -10.93 -11.14
N LYS A 54 -6.69 -9.90 -11.23
CA LYS A 54 -6.25 -8.53 -11.46
C LYS A 54 -5.38 -8.24 -10.25
N GLN A 55 -4.09 -8.56 -10.39
CA GLN A 55 -3.09 -8.12 -9.45
C GLN A 55 -3.23 -6.60 -9.48
N HIS A 56 -3.77 -6.03 -8.39
CA HIS A 56 -3.63 -4.61 -8.15
C HIS A 56 -2.14 -4.41 -7.96
N ASP A 57 -1.49 -3.99 -9.03
CA ASP A 57 -0.10 -3.59 -8.98
C ASP A 57 -0.08 -2.25 -8.25
N ASP A 58 0.05 -2.28 -6.93
CA ASP A 58 0.11 -1.07 -6.11
C ASP A 58 1.31 -0.18 -6.48
N ILE A 59 2.30 -0.73 -7.21
CA ILE A 59 3.49 -0.02 -7.65
C ILE A 59 3.23 0.69 -8.98
N ASN A 60 2.71 -0.02 -9.98
CA ASN A 60 2.54 0.53 -11.33
C ASN A 60 1.14 1.14 -11.56
N HIS A 61 0.11 0.69 -10.84
CA HIS A 61 -1.27 1.18 -10.92
C HIS A 61 -1.90 1.35 -9.52
N PRO A 62 -1.32 2.18 -8.64
CA PRO A 62 -1.89 2.45 -7.33
C PRO A 62 -3.35 2.90 -7.43
N SER A 63 -4.24 2.16 -6.77
CA SER A 63 -5.72 2.35 -6.82
C SER A 63 -6.19 3.76 -6.46
N HIS A 64 -5.33 4.55 -5.82
CA HIS A 64 -5.61 5.89 -5.33
C HIS A 64 -5.24 7.02 -6.31
N TYR A 65 -4.82 6.70 -7.54
CA TYR A 65 -4.55 7.66 -8.61
C TYR A 65 -5.36 7.42 -9.89
N THR A 66 -6.18 6.37 -9.94
CA THR A 66 -6.88 5.90 -11.15
C THR A 66 -8.33 6.38 -11.25
N GLN A 67 -8.57 7.67 -11.00
CA GLN A 67 -9.85 8.29 -11.33
C GLN A 67 -9.81 8.88 -12.76
N GLY A 68 -10.46 8.18 -13.69
CA GLY A 68 -10.53 8.58 -15.10
C GLY A 68 -9.80 7.61 -16.02
N ASN A 69 -9.82 7.92 -17.33
CA ASN A 69 -9.20 7.08 -18.37
C ASN A 69 -7.69 7.35 -18.55
N ILE A 70 -7.14 8.34 -17.83
CA ILE A 70 -5.77 8.84 -18.00
C ILE A 70 -5.11 8.86 -16.63
N GLU A 71 -3.92 8.28 -16.52
CA GLU A 71 -3.17 8.34 -15.27
C GLU A 71 -2.52 9.71 -15.09
N VAL A 72 -2.39 10.14 -13.84
CA VAL A 72 -1.79 11.44 -13.52
C VAL A 72 -0.34 11.53 -14.03
N ILE A 73 0.40 10.42 -14.00
CA ILE A 73 1.76 10.35 -14.52
C ILE A 73 1.78 10.57 -16.05
N ASP A 74 0.89 9.90 -16.79
CA ASP A 74 0.79 10.05 -18.25
C ASP A 74 0.50 11.51 -18.64
N TYR A 75 -0.41 12.17 -17.94
CA TYR A 75 -0.71 13.58 -18.20
C TYR A 75 0.47 14.50 -17.90
N ILE A 76 1.21 14.24 -16.82
CA ILE A 76 2.41 15.01 -16.45
C ILE A 76 3.49 14.87 -17.51
N GLU A 77 3.70 13.65 -18.03
CA GLU A 77 4.68 13.36 -19.08
C GLU A 77 4.26 13.95 -20.43
N ASP A 78 3.00 13.78 -20.85
CA ASP A 78 2.45 14.35 -22.09
C ASP A 78 2.61 15.87 -22.12
N LYS A 79 2.24 16.55 -21.03
CA LYS A 79 2.35 18.01 -20.91
C LYS A 79 3.75 18.49 -20.54
N LYS A 80 4.71 17.57 -20.36
CA LYS A 80 6.10 17.87 -19.96
C LYS A 80 6.16 18.81 -18.76
N LEU A 81 5.30 18.58 -17.77
CA LEU A 81 5.22 19.45 -16.61
C LEU A 81 6.48 19.32 -15.76
N GLY A 82 7.08 20.46 -15.42
CA GLY A 82 8.21 20.48 -14.49
C GLY A 82 7.80 19.99 -13.09
N TYR A 83 8.80 19.63 -12.27
CA TYR A 83 8.62 19.05 -10.94
C TYR A 83 7.53 19.72 -10.08
N ARG A 84 7.47 21.05 -10.07
CA ARG A 84 6.50 21.79 -9.25
C ARG A 84 5.08 21.63 -9.78
N LEU A 85 4.87 21.82 -11.08
CA LEU A 85 3.56 21.69 -11.71
C LEU A 85 3.04 20.26 -11.69
N GLY A 86 3.91 19.26 -11.91
CA GLY A 86 3.53 17.85 -11.77
C GLY A 86 3.08 17.51 -10.35
N ASN A 87 3.75 18.06 -9.33
CA ASN A 87 3.29 17.90 -7.95
C ASN A 87 1.93 18.57 -7.68
N VAL A 88 1.65 19.74 -8.28
CA VAL A 88 0.33 20.39 -8.17
C VAL A 88 -0.75 19.47 -8.70
N VAL A 89 -0.60 18.96 -9.92
CA VAL A 89 -1.57 18.04 -10.54
C VAL A 89 -1.75 16.80 -9.67
N LYS A 90 -0.66 16.18 -9.23
CA LYS A 90 -0.68 15.01 -8.33
C LYS A 90 -1.51 15.24 -7.07
N TYR A 91 -1.31 16.35 -6.36
CA TYR A 91 -2.03 16.59 -5.11
C TYR A 91 -3.48 17.02 -5.34
N VAL A 92 -3.78 17.72 -6.44
CA VAL A 92 -5.16 18.08 -6.80
C VAL A 92 -5.95 16.83 -7.16
N SER A 93 -5.40 15.94 -8.00
CA SER A 93 -6.04 14.68 -8.39
C SER A 93 -6.21 13.71 -7.22
N ARG A 94 -5.39 13.82 -6.16
CA ARG A 94 -5.45 12.94 -4.99
C ARG A 94 -6.41 13.44 -3.90
N ALA A 95 -6.74 14.73 -3.89
CA ALA A 95 -7.55 15.34 -2.85
C ALA A 95 -8.95 14.70 -2.82
N GLY A 96 -9.34 14.12 -1.67
CA GLY A 96 -10.63 13.45 -1.50
C GLY A 96 -10.62 11.94 -1.71
N HIS A 97 -9.47 11.34 -2.07
CA HIS A 97 -9.38 9.91 -2.41
C HIS A 97 -8.48 9.08 -1.51
N LYS A 98 -7.65 9.71 -0.66
CA LYS A 98 -6.73 8.99 0.22
C LYS A 98 -6.63 9.63 1.61
N ASP A 99 -6.05 10.83 1.65
CA ASP A 99 -5.76 11.57 2.89
C ASP A 99 -6.78 12.71 3.07
N ASP A 100 -6.55 13.55 4.09
CA ASP A 100 -7.25 14.84 4.24
C ASP A 100 -7.11 15.69 2.97
N ALA A 101 -8.24 15.89 2.28
CA ALA A 101 -8.33 16.68 1.06
C ALA A 101 -7.76 18.09 1.25
N ILE A 102 -7.99 18.72 2.41
CA ILE A 102 -7.49 20.06 2.69
C ILE A 102 -5.97 20.06 2.79
N LYS A 103 -5.37 19.01 3.36
CA LYS A 103 -3.92 18.87 3.45
C LYS A 103 -3.27 18.75 2.07
N ASP A 104 -3.87 17.99 1.18
CA ASP A 104 -3.37 17.84 -0.20
C ASP A 104 -3.54 19.12 -1.01
N LEU A 105 -4.68 19.82 -0.90
CA LEU A 105 -4.86 21.13 -1.52
C LEU A 105 -3.86 22.18 -1.00
N LYS A 106 -3.54 22.17 0.30
CA LYS A 106 -2.50 23.03 0.88
C LYS A 106 -1.11 22.72 0.30
N LYS A 107 -0.78 21.45 0.06
CA LYS A 107 0.47 21.07 -0.61
C LYS A 107 0.50 21.53 -2.07
N ALA A 108 -0.59 21.35 -2.81
CA ALA A 108 -0.71 21.85 -4.18
C ALA A 108 -0.46 23.36 -4.23
N ARG A 109 -1.12 24.13 -3.37
CA ARG A 109 -0.91 25.58 -3.25
C ARG A 109 0.56 25.94 -2.96
N TRP A 110 1.24 25.20 -2.09
CA TRP A 110 2.65 25.44 -1.78
C TRP A 110 3.56 25.30 -3.01
N TYR A 111 3.35 24.25 -3.81
CA TYR A 111 4.11 24.06 -5.05
C TYR A 111 3.81 25.13 -6.09
N LEU A 112 2.53 25.50 -6.23
CA LEU A 112 2.09 26.52 -7.17
C LEU A 112 2.68 27.89 -6.85
N ASN A 113 2.65 28.31 -5.57
CA ASN A 113 3.22 29.59 -5.14
C ASN A 113 4.71 29.69 -5.46
N ARG A 114 5.46 28.60 -5.30
CA ARG A 114 6.90 28.57 -5.65
C ARG A 114 7.15 28.67 -7.14
N GLU A 115 6.28 28.06 -7.95
CA GLU A 115 6.36 28.17 -9.41
C GLU A 115 6.05 29.60 -9.87
N ILE A 116 5.02 30.24 -9.30
CA ILE A 116 4.68 31.64 -9.55
C ILE A 116 5.87 32.54 -9.19
N ALA A 117 6.41 32.44 -7.97
CA ALA A 117 7.54 33.26 -7.54
C ALA A 117 8.78 33.12 -8.43
N LYS A 118 9.06 31.90 -8.95
CA LYS A 118 10.18 31.69 -9.89
C LYS A 118 9.96 32.41 -11.21
N ARG A 119 8.73 32.39 -11.73
CA ARG A 119 8.39 33.05 -13.01
C ARG A 119 8.40 34.56 -12.86
N GLU A 120 7.84 35.08 -11.77
CA GLU A 120 7.89 36.52 -11.47
C GLU A 120 9.32 37.03 -11.35
N GLN A 121 10.23 36.25 -10.75
CA GLN A 121 11.65 36.62 -10.69
C GLN A 121 12.27 36.63 -12.09
N TYR A 122 12.03 35.60 -12.89
CA TYR A 122 12.51 35.53 -14.27
C TYR A 122 12.03 36.72 -15.12
N ASP A 123 10.77 37.12 -14.98
CA ASP A 123 10.20 38.24 -15.71
C ASP A 123 10.81 39.58 -15.27
N LYS A 124 11.09 39.77 -13.97
CA LYS A 124 11.81 40.93 -13.45
C LYS A 124 13.23 41.00 -14.00
N ASP A 125 13.96 39.89 -13.98
CA ASP A 125 15.34 39.82 -14.48
C ASP A 125 15.39 40.14 -15.98
N ARG A 126 14.41 39.64 -16.75
CA ARG A 126 14.23 39.97 -18.17
C ARG A 126 13.93 41.45 -18.39
N ALA A 127 13.08 42.06 -17.56
CA ALA A 127 12.75 43.47 -17.67
C ALA A 127 13.92 44.40 -17.33
N ILE A 128 14.85 43.97 -16.46
CA ILE A 128 16.06 44.73 -16.10
C ILE A 128 17.14 44.67 -17.18
N THR A 129 17.17 43.58 -17.97
CA THR A 129 18.23 43.32 -18.95
C THR A 129 17.95 43.95 -20.34
N ASN A 130 16.73 44.44 -20.60
CA ASN A 130 16.35 45.13 -21.84
C ASN A 130 16.24 46.64 -21.62
#